data_AF-A0A504Y5W7-F1
#
_entry.id   AF-A0A504Y5W7-F1
#
_cell.length_a   1.000
_cell.length_b   1.000
_cell.length_c   1.000
_cell.angle_alpha   90.00
_cell.angle_beta   90.00
_cell.angle_gamma   90.00
#
_symmetry.space_group_name_H-M   'P 1'
#
loop_
_entity.id
_entity.type
_entity.pdbx_description
1 polymer ?
#
loop_
_entity_poly.entity_id
_entity_poly.type
_entity_poly.pdbx_seq_one_letter_code
_entity_poly.pdbx_strand_id
1 'polypeptide(L)'
;MVYHGRLRIVSRIKSLAKNALGEYIPMENLESLYAQVSLCVPNGVCVVVHAAKYYVCAIACTTESKAMVFARQHDIQCEWPPCQKWYAARRVITGRRRSEIVYDG
;
A
#
# COMPACT_ATOMS: atom_id res chain seq x y z
N MET A 1 3.69 -6.93 -21.12
CA MET A 1 4.63 -6.08 -21.90
C MET A 1 5.80 -6.96 -22.33
N VAL A 2 6.17 -6.95 -23.61
CA VAL A 2 7.24 -7.80 -24.16
C VAL A 2 8.49 -6.96 -24.36
N TYR A 3 9.63 -7.42 -23.86
CA TYR A 3 10.95 -6.87 -24.17
C TYR A 3 11.89 -8.05 -24.47
N HIS A 4 12.52 -8.08 -25.65
CA HIS A 4 13.38 -9.18 -26.14
C HIS A 4 12.75 -10.59 -26.04
N GLY A 5 11.48 -10.74 -26.46
CA GLY A 5 10.80 -12.05 -26.46
C GLY A 5 10.39 -12.57 -25.06
N ARG A 6 10.61 -11.80 -23.99
CA ARG A 6 10.17 -12.17 -22.64
C ARG A 6 8.82 -11.57 -22.31
N LEU A 7 7.88 -12.42 -21.90
CA LEU A 7 6.57 -12.03 -21.40
C LEU A 7 6.62 -11.86 -19.88
N ARG A 8 6.07 -10.74 -19.37
CA ARG A 8 5.86 -10.52 -17.94
C ARG A 8 4.38 -10.25 -17.66
N ILE A 9 3.83 -10.96 -16.68
CA ILE A 9 2.48 -10.71 -16.14
C ILE A 9 2.53 -9.39 -15.39
N VAL A 10 1.64 -8.46 -15.77
CA VAL A 10 1.60 -7.11 -15.17
C VAL A 10 0.44 -6.97 -14.20
N SER A 11 -0.78 -7.33 -14.59
CA SER A 11 -1.98 -7.36 -13.74
C SER A 11 -3.14 -7.94 -14.56
N ARG A 12 -4.25 -8.31 -13.91
CA ARG A 12 -5.53 -8.56 -14.60
C ARG A 12 -6.14 -7.23 -15.08
N ILE A 13 -6.79 -7.24 -16.25
CA ILE A 13 -7.43 -6.03 -16.83
C ILE A 13 -8.41 -5.37 -15.84
N LYS A 14 -9.21 -6.18 -15.13
CA LYS A 14 -10.18 -5.69 -14.12
C LYS A 14 -9.53 -5.12 -12.85
N SER A 15 -8.27 -5.42 -12.60
CA SER A 15 -7.49 -4.94 -11.45
C SER A 15 -6.54 -3.79 -11.84
N LEU A 16 -6.81 -3.16 -12.99
CA LEU A 16 -6.11 -1.98 -13.46
C LEU A 16 -7.04 -0.77 -13.37
N ALA A 17 -6.69 0.20 -12.54
CA ALA A 17 -7.47 1.42 -12.36
C ALA A 17 -6.74 2.63 -12.93
N LYS A 18 -7.49 3.62 -13.44
CA LYS A 18 -6.94 4.89 -13.92
C LYS A 18 -7.19 5.98 -12.89
N ASN A 19 -6.17 6.73 -12.50
CA ASN A 19 -6.31 7.87 -11.59
C ASN A 19 -6.63 9.17 -12.35
N ALA A 20 -6.79 10.28 -11.63
CA ALA A 20 -7.10 11.58 -12.21
C ALA A 20 -5.96 12.16 -13.08
N LEU A 21 -4.72 11.68 -12.92
CA LEU A 21 -3.58 12.03 -13.77
C LEU A 21 -3.54 11.21 -15.07
N GLY A 22 -4.44 10.24 -15.20
CA GLY A 22 -4.49 9.34 -16.33
C GLY A 22 -3.47 8.19 -16.28
N GLU A 23 -2.83 7.98 -15.14
CA GLU A 23 -1.91 6.88 -14.90
C GLU A 23 -2.68 5.59 -14.61
N TYR A 24 -2.21 4.48 -15.16
CA TYR A 24 -2.76 3.15 -14.90
C TYR A 24 -2.05 2.51 -13.71
N ILE A 25 -2.84 2.12 -12.71
CA ILE A 25 -2.39 1.61 -11.42
C ILE A 25 -2.73 0.11 -11.34
N PRO A 26 -1.73 -0.78 -11.29
CA PRO A 26 -1.94 -2.21 -11.14
C PRO A 26 -2.21 -2.54 -9.66
N MET A 27 -3.49 -2.64 -9.29
CA MET A 27 -3.92 -2.76 -7.88
C MET A 27 -3.45 -4.08 -7.25
N GLU A 28 -3.65 -5.22 -7.91
CA GLU A 28 -3.24 -6.56 -7.44
C GLU A 28 -1.73 -6.65 -7.12
N ASN A 29 -0.91 -5.98 -7.94
CA ASN A 29 0.53 -5.92 -7.70
C ASN A 29 0.87 -5.08 -6.48
N LEU A 30 0.18 -3.95 -6.29
CA LEU A 30 0.39 -3.11 -5.12
C LEU A 30 -0.08 -3.80 -3.83
N GLU A 31 -1.20 -4.51 -3.88
CA GLU A 31 -1.69 -5.33 -2.75
C GLU A 31 -0.67 -6.39 -2.36
N SER A 32 -0.14 -7.11 -3.36
CA SER A 32 0.90 -8.13 -3.15
C SER A 32 2.18 -7.55 -2.55
N LEU A 33 2.59 -6.35 -2.99
CA LEU A 33 3.75 -5.65 -2.43
C LEU A 33 3.52 -5.20 -0.99
N TYR A 34 2.36 -4.60 -0.69
CA TYR A 34 2.05 -4.13 0.65
C TYR A 34 1.79 -5.28 1.64
N ALA A 35 1.29 -6.42 1.17
CA ALA A 35 1.14 -7.62 1.99
C ALA A 35 2.47 -8.18 2.52
N GLN A 36 3.62 -7.77 1.96
CA GLN A 36 4.95 -8.16 2.45
C GLN A 36 5.41 -7.35 3.67
N VAL A 37 4.73 -6.25 4.00
CA VAL A 37 5.07 -5.44 5.17
C VAL A 37 4.75 -6.23 6.45
N SER A 38 5.67 -6.28 7.40
CA SER A 38 5.56 -7.04 8.65
C SER A 38 4.32 -6.69 9.50
N LEU A 39 3.81 -5.47 9.33
CA LEU A 39 2.58 -4.98 9.93
C LEU A 39 1.31 -5.69 9.39
N CYS A 40 1.27 -6.03 8.11
CA CYS A 40 0.05 -6.52 7.47
C CYS A 40 -0.13 -8.03 7.68
N VAL A 41 -1.37 -8.49 7.85
CA VAL A 41 -1.68 -9.92 7.75
C VAL A 41 -1.59 -10.38 6.28
N PRO A 42 -1.23 -11.65 6.01
CA PRO A 42 -1.25 -12.19 4.65
C PRO A 42 -2.63 -11.97 4.02
N ASN A 43 -2.68 -11.50 2.78
CA ASN A 43 -3.92 -11.13 2.07
C ASN A 43 -4.78 -10.07 2.78
N GLY A 44 -4.21 -9.32 3.72
CA GLY A 44 -4.90 -8.30 4.50
C GLY A 44 -4.88 -6.92 3.87
N VAL A 45 -4.39 -6.75 2.64
CA VAL A 45 -4.27 -5.44 2.00
C VAL A 45 -5.19 -5.32 0.80
N CYS A 46 -5.98 -4.26 0.76
CA CYS A 46 -6.86 -3.90 -0.35
C CYS A 46 -6.52 -2.49 -0.84
N VAL A 47 -6.22 -2.35 -2.12
CA VAL A 47 -5.86 -1.07 -2.73
C VAL A 47 -7.08 -0.44 -3.38
N VAL A 48 -7.37 0.81 -3.01
CA VAL A 48 -8.51 1.58 -3.50
C VAL A 48 -8.02 2.77 -4.30
N VAL A 49 -8.47 2.86 -5.55
CA VAL A 49 -8.17 3.96 -6.47
C VAL A 49 -9.47 4.68 -6.82
N HIS A 50 -9.51 5.99 -6.59
CA HIS A 50 -10.63 6.84 -7.00
C HIS A 50 -10.26 7.59 -8.29
N ALA A 51 -11.08 7.45 -9.33
CA ALA A 51 -10.78 8.02 -10.66
C ALA A 51 -10.59 9.56 -10.65
N ALA A 52 -11.28 10.27 -9.75
CA ALA A 52 -11.16 11.72 -9.60
C ALA A 52 -10.08 12.17 -8.58
N LYS A 53 -9.30 11.25 -7.99
CA LYS A 53 -8.23 11.60 -7.04
C LYS A 53 -6.86 11.29 -7.62
N TYR A 54 -5.87 12.05 -7.19
CA TYR A 54 -4.47 11.90 -7.60
C TYR A 54 -3.70 10.87 -6.76
N TYR A 55 -4.28 10.43 -5.64
CA TYR A 55 -3.64 9.50 -4.72
C TYR A 55 -4.34 8.13 -4.70
N VAL A 56 -3.61 7.13 -4.24
CA VAL A 56 -4.09 5.77 -3.99
C VAL A 56 -4.20 5.57 -2.49
N CYS A 57 -5.24 4.87 -2.06
CA CYS A 57 -5.41 4.44 -0.68
C CYS A 57 -5.18 2.93 -0.56
N ALA A 58 -4.68 2.47 0.58
CA ALA A 58 -4.61 1.06 0.91
C ALA A 58 -5.24 0.83 2.28
N ILE A 59 -6.14 -0.14 2.36
CA ILE A 59 -6.73 -0.61 3.60
C ILE A 59 -5.95 -1.86 4.00
N ALA A 60 -5.29 -1.82 5.15
CA ALA A 60 -4.48 -2.93 5.64
C ALA A 60 -5.04 -3.46 6.96
N CYS A 61 -5.22 -4.78 7.04
CA CYS A 61 -5.57 -5.49 8.25
C CYS A 61 -4.29 -5.85 9.01
N THR A 62 -4.27 -5.53 10.30
CA THR A 62 -3.18 -5.88 11.23
C THR A 62 -3.73 -6.68 12.41
N THR A 63 -2.88 -7.51 13.01
CA THR A 63 -3.16 -8.17 14.30
C THR A 63 -2.37 -7.50 15.42
N GLU A 64 -2.79 -7.73 16.65
CA GLU A 64 -2.10 -7.22 17.85
C GLU A 64 -0.62 -7.57 17.86
N SER A 65 -0.28 -8.84 17.68
CA SER A 65 1.11 -9.30 17.70
C SER A 65 1.96 -8.59 16.64
N LYS A 66 1.42 -8.39 15.43
CA LYS A 66 2.13 -7.73 14.34
C LYS A 66 2.28 -6.23 14.56
N ALA A 67 1.21 -5.57 15.03
CA ALA A 67 1.23 -4.14 15.35
C ALA A 67 2.25 -3.84 16.45
N MET A 68 2.25 -4.62 17.54
CA MET A 68 3.16 -4.40 18.65
C MET A 68 4.62 -4.70 18.29
N VAL A 69 4.88 -5.72 17.46
CA VAL A 69 6.24 -5.99 16.94
C VAL A 69 6.72 -4.86 16.04
N PHE A 70 5.86 -4.39 15.12
CA PHE A 70 6.18 -3.28 14.23
C PHE A 70 6.46 -1.99 15.02
N ALA A 71 5.62 -1.69 16.01
CA ALA A 71 5.77 -0.51 16.85
C ALA A 71 7.10 -0.50 17.63
N ARG A 72 7.48 -1.64 18.23
CA ARG A 72 8.79 -1.79 18.89
C ARG A 72 9.96 -1.64 17.93
N GLN A 73 9.84 -2.10 16.69
CA GLN A 73 10.90 -2.00 15.68
C GLN A 73 11.11 -0.57 15.17
N HIS A 74 10.09 0.27 15.26
CA HIS A 74 10.10 1.64 14.76
C HIS A 74 10.02 2.70 15.87
N ASP A 75 10.25 2.30 17.13
CA ASP A 75 10.18 3.14 18.32
C ASP A 75 8.86 3.94 18.45
N ILE A 76 7.76 3.35 17.99
CA ILE A 76 6.41 3.93 18.05
C ILE A 76 5.79 3.55 19.41
N GLN A 77 5.45 4.55 20.22
CA GLN A 77 4.63 4.33 21.41
C GLN A 77 3.18 4.14 21.00
N CYS A 78 2.69 2.89 21.04
CA CYS A 78 1.27 2.60 20.85
C CYS A 78 0.79 1.51 21.81
N GLU A 79 -0.47 1.61 22.23
CA GLU A 79 -1.18 0.59 23.01
C GLU A 79 -2.22 -0.11 22.13
N TRP A 80 -2.49 -1.39 22.38
CA TRP A 80 -3.46 -2.18 21.63
C TRP A 80 -4.82 -2.25 22.35
N PRO A 81 -5.96 -2.18 21.62
CA PRO A 81 -6.08 -1.81 20.21
C PRO A 81 -5.63 -0.35 20.03
N PRO A 82 -5.06 0.05 18.87
CA PRO A 82 -4.79 1.45 18.59
C PRO A 82 -6.13 2.18 18.55
N CYS A 83 -6.54 2.69 19.70
CA CYS A 83 -7.74 3.48 19.88
C CYS A 83 -7.51 4.81 19.15
N GLN A 84 -8.29 5.05 18.10
CA GLN A 84 -8.65 6.36 17.53
C GLN A 84 -7.79 7.07 16.47
N LYS A 85 -6.71 6.50 15.92
CA LYS A 85 -6.18 7.04 14.64
C LYS A 85 -5.80 5.92 13.69
N TRP A 86 -6.73 5.62 12.78
CA TRP A 86 -6.43 4.86 11.58
C TRP A 86 -5.36 5.63 10.79
N TYR A 87 -4.10 5.19 10.91
CA TYR A 87 -2.98 5.76 10.18
C TYR A 87 -3.21 5.63 8.67
N ALA A 88 -3.61 6.71 8.03
CA ALA A 88 -3.68 6.81 6.59
C ALA A 88 -2.25 6.93 6.06
N ALA A 89 -1.63 5.81 5.68
CA ALA A 89 -0.33 5.82 5.05
C ALA A 89 -0.44 6.52 3.68
N ARG A 90 -0.02 7.78 3.61
CA ARG A 90 -0.02 8.58 2.38
C ARG A 90 1.26 8.32 1.61
N ARG A 91 1.21 7.44 0.60
CA ARG A 91 2.28 7.38 -0.40
C ARG A 91 1.99 8.40 -1.50
N VAL A 92 2.62 9.58 -1.41
CA VAL A 92 2.63 10.53 -2.53
C VAL A 92 3.60 9.97 -3.58
N ILE A 93 3.05 9.34 -4.61
CA ILE A 93 3.79 8.99 -5.83
C ILE A 93 4.06 10.28 -6.63
N THR A 94 4.96 11.13 -6.13
CA THR A 94 5.59 12.15 -6.96
C THR A 94 6.75 11.49 -7.68
N GLY A 95 6.77 11.60 -9.02
CA GLY A 95 7.76 10.97 -9.86
C GLY A 95 9.20 11.17 -9.36
N ARG A 96 9.97 10.08 -9.45
CA ARG A 96 11.44 10.03 -9.52
C ARG A 96 12.32 10.08 -8.27
N ARG A 97 11.84 10.07 -7.02
CA ARG A 97 12.75 9.87 -5.86
C ARG A 97 12.21 8.88 -4.82
N ARG A 98 13.17 8.23 -4.14
CA ARG A 98 13.02 7.20 -3.10
C ARG A 98 11.76 7.39 -2.27
N SER A 99 11.00 6.30 -2.13
CA SER A 99 9.79 6.28 -1.33
C SER A 99 10.11 6.29 0.16
N GLU A 100 9.86 7.42 0.80
CA GLU A 100 9.68 7.50 2.26
C GLU A 100 8.21 7.22 2.58
N ILE A 101 7.99 6.25 3.48
CA ILE A 101 6.69 6.05 4.11
C ILE A 101 6.65 7.09 5.24
N VAL A 102 5.91 8.16 5.04
CA VAL A 102 5.70 9.19 6.06
C VAL A 102 4.61 8.69 6.99
N TYR A 103 4.98 8.43 8.25
CA TYR A 103 4.04 8.14 9.33
C TYR A 103 3.66 9.49 9.95
N ASP A 104 2.39 9.89 9.84
CA ASP A 104 1.86 11.08 10.52
C ASP A 104 1.44 10.67 11.94
N GLY A 105 1.91 11.40 12.95
CA GLY A 105 1.81 11.09 14.39
C GLY A 105 0.43 11.25 15.01
#